data_AF-R7HY15-F1
#
_entry.id   AF-R7HY15-F1
#
_cell.length_a   1.000
_cell.length_b   1.000
_cell.length_c   1.000
_cell.angle_alpha   90.00
_cell.angle_beta   90.00
_cell.angle_gamma   90.00
#
_symmetry.space_group_name_H-M   'P 1'
#
loop_
_entity.id
_entity.type
_entity.pdbx_description
1 polymer ?
#
loop_
_entity_poly.entity_id
_entity_poly.type
_entity_poly.pdbx_seq_one_letter_code
_entity_poly.pdbx_strand_id
1 'polypeptide(L)'
;MIKKIILILCILLTLPACAETILTGGIDYNVDSARQELLQDGTKKLSPHLISKNMIDKNNHKNLEYLLTGNVELKDRTLAFFSDSTYAVMYENDKYHVWYYTNSGNLIYAEEKNQLDYPYKSYKYDTSGKLINMGLRVSKAETFIYTPKGKLIAHWKGQYAYDENGKIIMTRRYAN
;
A
#
# COMPACT_ATOMS: atom_id res chain seq x y z
N MET A 1 40.88 49.27 9.76
CA MET A 1 39.49 48.77 9.86
C MET A 1 39.03 47.92 8.68
N ILE A 2 39.57 48.09 7.46
CA ILE A 2 39.20 47.29 6.27
C ILE A 2 39.57 45.80 6.35
N LYS A 3 40.68 45.42 7.02
CA LYS A 3 41.13 44.01 7.12
C LYS A 3 40.23 43.09 7.96
N LYS A 4 39.48 43.62 8.94
CA LYS A 4 38.56 42.81 9.78
C LYS A 4 37.21 42.54 9.11
N ILE A 5 36.80 43.41 8.17
CA ILE A 5 35.54 43.27 7.43
C ILE A 5 35.67 42.20 6.34
N ILE A 6 36.85 42.08 5.71
CA ILE A 6 37.13 41.07 4.67
C ILE A 6 37.13 39.64 5.26
N LEU A 7 37.63 39.46 6.49
CA LEU A 7 37.67 38.14 7.13
C LEU A 7 36.28 37.59 7.50
N ILE A 8 35.32 38.47 7.81
CA ILE A 8 33.94 38.09 8.11
C ILE A 8 33.18 37.68 6.83
N LEU A 9 33.52 38.30 5.69
CA LEU A 9 32.91 37.98 4.40
C LEU A 9 33.38 36.62 3.84
N CYS A 10 34.63 36.21 4.12
CA CYS A 10 35.17 34.92 3.67
C CYS A 10 34.62 33.70 4.43
N ILE A 11 34.14 33.86 5.67
CA ILE A 11 33.58 32.77 6.48
C ILE A 11 32.12 32.44 6.10
N LEU A 12 31.41 33.38 5.47
CA LEU A 12 30.03 33.18 4.99
C LEU A 12 29.93 32.40 3.66
N LEU A 13 31.05 32.20 2.96
CA LEU A 13 31.09 31.55 1.64
C LEU A 13 31.42 30.05 1.69
N THR A 14 31.66 29.48 2.87
CA THR A 14 32.02 28.05 3.03
C THR A 14 30.89 27.20 3.60
N LEU A 15 29.66 27.70 3.67
CA LEU A 15 28.52 26.85 3.99
C LEU A 15 28.19 26.00 2.75
N PRO A 16 28.24 24.65 2.83
CA PRO A 16 27.76 23.82 1.76
C PRO A 16 26.27 24.10 1.56
N ALA A 17 25.95 24.82 0.49
CA ALA A 17 24.60 24.95 -0.04
C ALA A 17 24.21 23.61 -0.67
N CYS A 18 23.97 22.61 0.17
CA CYS A 18 23.38 21.34 -0.22
C CYS A 18 22.22 21.05 0.72
N ALA A 19 21.17 21.84 0.56
CA ALA A 19 19.84 21.46 1.02
C ALA A 19 18.89 21.62 -0.16
N GLU A 20 18.96 20.70 -1.12
CA GLU A 20 17.76 20.31 -1.84
C GLU A 20 16.89 19.47 -0.89
N THR A 21 16.40 20.09 0.18
CA THR A 21 15.13 19.64 0.75
C THR A 21 14.07 20.13 -0.21
N ILE A 22 13.79 19.33 -1.24
CA ILE A 22 12.47 19.40 -1.87
C ILE A 22 11.50 19.12 -0.73
N LEU A 23 10.89 20.18 -0.20
CA LEU A 23 9.69 20.10 0.61
C LEU A 23 8.59 19.58 -0.33
N THR A 24 8.58 18.27 -0.57
CA THR A 24 7.40 17.60 -1.07
C THR A 24 6.38 17.78 0.05
N GLY A 25 5.40 18.66 -0.14
CA GLY A 25 4.32 18.94 0.82
C GLY A 25 3.37 17.76 1.02
N GLY A 26 3.93 16.56 1.19
CA GLY A 26 3.21 15.35 1.54
C GLY A 26 2.79 15.41 3.00
N ILE A 27 1.60 14.89 3.26
CA ILE A 27 1.12 14.70 4.63
C ILE A 27 1.93 13.56 5.24
N ASP A 28 2.70 13.86 6.28
CA ASP A 28 3.36 12.84 7.09
C ASP A 28 2.33 12.18 8.00
N TYR A 29 2.10 10.89 7.77
CA TYR A 29 1.23 10.08 8.61
C TYR A 29 2.04 9.29 9.64
N ASN A 30 1.53 9.26 10.87
CA ASN A 30 1.94 8.31 11.89
C ASN A 30 0.79 7.34 12.18
N VAL A 31 1.02 6.37 13.08
CA VAL A 31 0.04 5.34 13.42
C VAL A 31 -1.28 5.94 13.89
N ASP A 32 -1.26 7.05 14.62
CA ASP A 32 -2.48 7.66 15.16
C ASP A 32 -3.20 8.50 14.11
N SER A 33 -2.49 9.35 13.35
CA SER A 33 -3.11 10.18 12.32
C SER A 33 -3.68 9.34 11.17
N ALA A 34 -2.99 8.27 10.75
CA ALA A 34 -3.52 7.33 9.76
C ALA A 34 -4.75 6.58 10.26
N ARG A 35 -4.80 6.23 11.55
CA ARG A 35 -5.99 5.62 12.17
C ARG A 35 -7.19 6.56 12.13
N GLN A 36 -6.99 7.81 12.52
CA GLN A 36 -8.06 8.82 12.51
C GLN A 36 -8.58 9.05 11.10
N GLU A 37 -7.69 9.16 10.11
CA GLU A 37 -8.04 9.34 8.71
C GLU A 37 -8.95 8.22 8.17
N LEU A 38 -8.70 6.97 8.56
CA LEU A 38 -9.51 5.82 8.11
C LEU A 38 -10.84 5.67 8.85
N LEU A 39 -10.92 6.08 10.12
CA LEU A 39 -12.13 5.94 10.92
C LEU A 39 -13.23 6.96 10.57
N GLN A 40 -12.87 8.08 9.92
CA GLN A 40 -13.82 9.12 9.52
C GLN A 40 -14.82 8.66 8.45
N ASP A 41 -14.46 7.70 7.58
CA ASP A 41 -15.25 7.33 6.41
C ASP A 41 -16.45 6.41 6.72
N GLY A 42 -16.58 5.95 7.98
CA GLY A 42 -17.61 4.98 8.40
C GLY A 42 -17.42 3.58 7.79
N THR A 43 -18.24 2.62 8.20
CA THR A 43 -18.16 1.25 7.67
C THR A 43 -18.89 1.14 6.34
N LYS A 44 -18.15 0.95 5.24
CA LYS A 44 -18.70 0.62 3.93
C LYS A 44 -18.80 -0.90 3.75
N LYS A 45 -19.74 -1.36 2.92
CA LYS A 45 -19.83 -2.75 2.46
C LYS A 45 -19.62 -2.77 0.96
N LEU A 46 -18.86 -3.74 0.47
CA LEU A 46 -18.76 -3.98 -0.96
C LEU A 46 -20.01 -4.73 -1.46
N SER A 47 -20.45 -4.42 -2.68
CA SER A 47 -21.61 -5.06 -3.28
C SER A 47 -21.45 -6.59 -3.33
N PRO A 48 -22.36 -7.38 -2.72
CA PRO A 48 -22.32 -8.84 -2.81
C PRO A 48 -22.42 -9.35 -4.25
N HIS A 49 -23.11 -8.61 -5.13
CA HIS A 49 -23.21 -8.92 -6.55
C HIS A 49 -21.88 -8.75 -7.29
N LEU A 50 -21.07 -7.78 -6.89
CA LEU A 50 -19.74 -7.61 -7.47
C LEU A 50 -18.81 -8.75 -7.02
N ILE A 51 -18.89 -9.14 -5.75
CA ILE A 51 -18.14 -10.27 -5.20
C ILE A 51 -18.55 -11.58 -5.89
N SER A 52 -19.84 -11.83 -6.05
CA SER A 52 -20.34 -13.08 -6.65
C SER A 52 -19.82 -13.31 -8.07
N LYS A 53 -19.66 -12.24 -8.86
CA LYS A 53 -19.08 -12.29 -10.21
C LYS A 53 -17.60 -12.69 -10.24
N ASN A 54 -16.90 -12.52 -9.13
CA ASN A 54 -15.45 -12.75 -9.01
C ASN A 54 -15.13 -13.91 -8.05
N MET A 55 -16.10 -14.76 -7.70
CA MET A 55 -15.87 -15.88 -6.77
C MET A 55 -14.83 -16.89 -7.27
N ILE A 56 -14.71 -17.03 -8.59
CA ILE A 56 -13.76 -17.93 -9.25
C ILE A 56 -12.93 -17.13 -10.24
N ASP A 57 -11.60 -17.22 -10.12
CA ASP A 57 -10.68 -16.62 -11.07
C ASP A 57 -10.64 -17.44 -12.37
N LYS A 58 -11.21 -16.86 -13.43
CA LYS A 58 -11.22 -17.45 -14.78
C LYS A 58 -9.82 -17.61 -15.38
N ASN A 59 -8.83 -16.94 -14.84
CA ASN A 59 -7.44 -16.97 -15.31
C ASN A 59 -6.50 -17.68 -14.34
N ASN A 60 -7.02 -18.42 -13.36
CA ASN A 60 -6.22 -19.03 -12.29
C ASN A 60 -4.99 -19.77 -12.84
N HIS A 61 -5.17 -20.68 -13.78
CA HIS A 61 -4.05 -21.44 -14.37
C HIS A 61 -2.96 -20.54 -14.95
N LYS A 62 -3.34 -19.55 -15.77
CA LYS A 62 -2.39 -18.59 -16.36
C LYS A 62 -1.70 -17.73 -15.31
N ASN A 63 -2.42 -17.26 -14.30
CA ASN A 63 -1.85 -16.46 -13.23
C ASN A 63 -0.81 -17.26 -12.43
N LEU A 64 -1.03 -18.57 -12.23
CA LEU A 64 -0.07 -19.47 -11.58
C LEU A 64 1.15 -19.79 -12.45
N GLU A 65 1.03 -19.79 -13.78
CA GLU A 65 2.20 -19.91 -14.67
C GLU A 65 3.15 -18.71 -14.46
N TYR A 66 2.61 -17.50 -14.32
CA TYR A 66 3.41 -16.29 -14.08
C TYR A 66 4.07 -16.24 -12.70
N LEU A 67 3.51 -16.92 -11.70
CA LEU A 67 4.16 -17.11 -10.39
C LEU A 67 5.54 -17.75 -10.56
N LEU A 68 5.66 -18.74 -11.44
CA LEU A 68 6.90 -19.48 -11.68
C LEU A 68 7.98 -18.65 -12.36
N THR A 69 7.57 -17.69 -13.21
CA THR A 69 8.50 -16.83 -13.95
C THR A 69 8.83 -15.53 -13.24
N GLY A 70 8.11 -15.19 -12.15
CA GLY A 70 8.27 -13.93 -11.42
C GLY A 70 7.69 -12.70 -12.13
N ASN A 71 6.96 -12.88 -13.24
CA ASN A 71 6.36 -11.78 -13.98
C ASN A 71 5.06 -11.36 -13.31
N VAL A 72 5.02 -10.13 -12.78
CA VAL A 72 3.85 -9.62 -12.04
C VAL A 72 3.10 -8.51 -12.77
N GLU A 73 3.71 -7.85 -13.75
CA GLU A 73 3.05 -6.84 -14.57
C GLU A 73 2.72 -7.43 -15.94
N LEU A 74 1.43 -7.66 -16.19
CA LEU A 74 0.92 -8.14 -17.46
C LEU A 74 0.16 -7.01 -18.16
N LYS A 75 -0.08 -7.16 -19.47
CA LYS A 75 -0.77 -6.15 -20.27
C LYS A 75 -2.16 -5.78 -19.74
N ASP A 76 -2.90 -6.76 -19.20
CA ASP A 76 -4.29 -6.61 -18.79
C ASP A 76 -4.50 -6.66 -17.27
N ARG A 77 -3.44 -6.92 -16.49
CA ARG A 77 -3.52 -7.06 -15.03
C ARG A 77 -2.14 -6.99 -14.36
N THR A 78 -2.14 -6.61 -13.10
CA THR A 78 -1.02 -6.78 -12.18
C THR A 78 -1.31 -7.92 -11.21
N LEU A 79 -0.30 -8.72 -10.90
CA LEU A 79 -0.34 -9.83 -9.97
C LEU A 79 0.48 -9.50 -8.71
N ALA A 80 0.09 -10.09 -7.58
CA ALA A 80 0.93 -10.15 -6.39
C ALA A 80 0.84 -11.55 -5.78
N PHE A 81 1.98 -12.13 -5.40
CA PHE A 81 2.05 -13.48 -4.89
C PHE A 81 2.46 -13.49 -3.42
N PHE A 82 1.83 -14.35 -2.63
CA PHE A 82 2.07 -14.48 -1.19
C PHE A 82 2.72 -15.82 -0.85
N SER A 83 3.43 -15.86 0.28
CA SER A 83 4.19 -17.05 0.70
C SER A 83 3.31 -18.26 1.06
N ASP A 84 2.02 -18.04 1.31
CA ASP A 84 1.01 -19.07 1.57
C ASP A 84 0.37 -19.63 0.27
N SER A 85 0.97 -19.33 -0.89
CA SER A 85 0.46 -19.72 -2.22
C SER A 85 -0.87 -19.08 -2.62
N THR A 86 -1.34 -18.08 -1.87
CA THR A 86 -2.41 -17.20 -2.35
C THR A 86 -1.84 -16.13 -3.28
N TYR A 87 -2.71 -15.48 -4.05
CA TYR A 87 -2.31 -14.40 -4.95
C TYR A 87 -3.41 -13.34 -5.07
N ALA A 88 -3.02 -12.16 -5.52
CA ALA A 88 -3.93 -11.06 -5.82
C ALA A 88 -3.86 -10.67 -7.29
N VAL A 89 -4.98 -10.21 -7.84
CA VAL A 89 -5.13 -9.74 -9.22
C VAL A 89 -5.78 -8.36 -9.20
N MET A 90 -5.16 -7.41 -9.88
CA MET A 90 -5.74 -6.10 -10.19
C MET A 90 -5.81 -5.97 -11.70
N TYR A 91 -7.01 -5.77 -12.26
CA TYR A 91 -7.18 -5.67 -13.71
C TYR A 91 -6.95 -4.25 -14.21
N GLU A 92 -6.39 -4.08 -15.41
CA GLU A 92 -6.09 -2.76 -15.98
C GLU A 92 -7.36 -1.96 -16.27
N ASN A 93 -8.45 -2.64 -16.63
CA ASN A 93 -9.76 -2.00 -16.86
C ASN A 93 -10.53 -1.66 -15.58
N ASP A 94 -10.04 -2.09 -14.41
CA ASP A 94 -10.62 -1.80 -13.10
C ASP A 94 -9.52 -1.78 -12.02
N LYS A 95 -8.83 -0.64 -11.92
CA LYS A 95 -7.74 -0.41 -10.95
C LYS A 95 -8.22 -0.12 -9.52
N TYR A 96 -9.53 0.07 -9.34
CA TYR A 96 -10.14 0.35 -8.05
C TYR A 96 -10.33 -0.93 -7.24
N HIS A 97 -10.42 -2.09 -7.90
CA HIS A 97 -10.61 -3.37 -7.23
C HIS A 97 -9.39 -4.28 -7.33
N VAL A 98 -9.11 -4.98 -6.23
CA VAL A 98 -8.09 -6.04 -6.16
C VAL A 98 -8.75 -7.31 -5.61
N TRP A 99 -8.53 -8.42 -6.29
CA TRP A 99 -9.16 -9.71 -5.98
C TRP A 99 -8.12 -10.69 -5.47
N TYR A 100 -8.33 -11.26 -4.29
CA TYR A 100 -7.41 -12.20 -3.67
C TYR A 100 -7.96 -13.61 -3.78
N TYR A 101 -7.15 -14.55 -4.27
CA TYR A 101 -7.54 -15.92 -4.55
C TYR A 101 -6.62 -16.93 -3.86
N THR A 102 -7.21 -18.07 -3.51
CA THR A 102 -6.46 -19.29 -3.21
C THR A 102 -5.75 -19.83 -4.46
N ASN A 103 -4.80 -20.75 -4.28
CA ASN A 103 -4.15 -21.46 -5.37
C ASN A 103 -5.16 -22.18 -6.31
N SER A 104 -6.32 -22.62 -5.80
CA SER A 104 -7.38 -23.22 -6.63
C SER A 104 -8.30 -22.19 -7.32
N GLY A 105 -7.99 -20.90 -7.24
CA GLY A 105 -8.76 -19.84 -7.91
C GLY A 105 -10.04 -19.43 -7.17
N ASN A 106 -10.28 -19.89 -5.95
CA ASN A 106 -11.41 -19.44 -5.13
C ASN A 106 -11.11 -18.10 -4.46
N LEU A 107 -12.03 -17.15 -4.56
CA LEU A 107 -11.91 -15.84 -3.93
C LEU A 107 -11.88 -15.97 -2.40
N ILE A 108 -10.92 -15.28 -1.76
CA ILE A 108 -10.80 -15.18 -0.31
C ILE A 108 -11.11 -13.77 0.19
N TYR A 109 -10.67 -12.75 -0.55
CA TYR A 109 -10.89 -11.35 -0.20
C TYR A 109 -11.07 -10.49 -1.45
N ALA A 110 -11.79 -9.39 -1.29
CA ALA A 110 -11.84 -8.29 -2.24
C ALA A 110 -11.30 -7.02 -1.58
N GLU A 111 -10.63 -6.15 -2.32
CA GLU A 111 -10.20 -4.84 -1.85
C GLU A 111 -10.67 -3.76 -2.81
N GLU A 112 -11.15 -2.64 -2.27
CA GLU A 112 -11.61 -1.47 -3.00
C GLU A 112 -10.79 -0.25 -2.58
N LYS A 113 -10.32 0.54 -3.54
CA LYS A 113 -9.63 1.81 -3.31
C LYS A 113 -10.61 2.97 -3.45
N ASN A 114 -10.41 4.04 -2.68
CA ASN A 114 -11.19 5.26 -2.87
C ASN A 114 -10.67 6.14 -4.03
N GLN A 115 -9.38 6.03 -4.38
CA GLN A 115 -8.73 6.71 -5.49
C GLN A 115 -7.47 5.94 -5.94
N LEU A 116 -6.86 6.37 -7.04
CA LEU A 116 -5.71 5.66 -7.64
C LEU A 116 -4.35 6.28 -7.26
N ASP A 117 -4.32 7.57 -6.95
CA ASP A 117 -3.10 8.31 -6.61
C ASP A 117 -2.84 8.30 -5.10
N TYR A 118 -1.57 8.36 -4.72
CA TYR A 118 -1.17 8.44 -3.32
C TYR A 118 -1.38 9.85 -2.75
N PRO A 119 -1.73 9.97 -1.45
CA PRO A 119 -2.15 8.88 -0.56
C PRO A 119 -3.58 8.43 -0.86
N TYR A 120 -3.89 7.14 -0.68
CA TYR A 120 -5.26 6.62 -0.83
C TYR A 120 -5.68 5.64 0.25
N LYS A 121 -6.99 5.54 0.44
CA LYS A 121 -7.63 4.59 1.35
C LYS A 121 -8.01 3.33 0.56
N SER A 122 -7.86 2.19 1.21
CA SER A 122 -8.21 0.88 0.70
C SER A 122 -9.01 0.11 1.74
N TYR A 123 -10.00 -0.64 1.30
CA TYR A 123 -10.94 -1.34 2.16
C TYR A 123 -10.99 -2.79 1.72
N LYS A 124 -10.61 -3.72 2.60
CA LYS A 124 -10.60 -5.16 2.32
C LYS A 124 -11.80 -5.83 2.96
N TYR A 125 -12.47 -6.67 2.18
CA TYR A 125 -13.71 -7.36 2.52
C TYR A 125 -13.55 -8.87 2.43
N ASP A 126 -14.29 -9.60 3.25
CA ASP A 126 -14.51 -11.03 3.05
C ASP A 126 -15.49 -11.31 1.90
N THR A 127 -15.71 -12.59 1.59
CA THR A 127 -16.61 -13.04 0.51
C THR A 127 -18.10 -12.77 0.78
N SER A 128 -18.47 -12.32 1.99
CA SER A 128 -19.82 -11.83 2.30
C SER A 128 -19.98 -10.32 2.08
N GLY A 129 -18.88 -9.63 1.75
CA GLY A 129 -18.83 -8.16 1.60
C GLY A 129 -18.67 -7.41 2.92
N LYS A 130 -18.33 -8.11 4.01
CA LYS A 130 -18.06 -7.48 5.31
C LYS A 130 -16.63 -6.95 5.34
N LEU A 131 -16.48 -5.71 5.79
CA LEU A 131 -15.18 -5.06 5.97
C LEU A 131 -14.36 -5.81 7.05
N ILE A 132 -13.14 -6.20 6.69
CA ILE A 132 -12.21 -6.88 7.59
C ILE A 132 -10.94 -6.08 7.87
N ASN A 133 -10.44 -5.28 6.91
CA ASN A 133 -9.29 -4.41 7.10
C ASN A 133 -9.50 -3.07 6.37
N MET A 134 -8.88 -2.02 6.89
CA MET A 134 -8.78 -0.70 6.25
C MET A 134 -7.31 -0.36 6.12
N GLY A 135 -6.90 0.26 5.01
CA GLY A 135 -5.52 0.63 4.79
C GLY A 135 -5.36 2.02 4.23
N LEU A 136 -4.39 2.77 4.74
CA LEU A 136 -3.95 4.05 4.19
C LEU A 136 -2.61 3.81 3.49
N ARG A 137 -2.61 3.81 2.16
CA ARG A 137 -1.38 3.72 1.37
C ARG A 137 -0.86 5.13 1.14
N VAL A 138 0.27 5.45 1.76
CA VAL A 138 0.90 6.78 1.67
C VAL A 138 1.81 6.89 0.47
N SER A 139 2.46 5.78 0.09
CA SER A 139 3.30 5.68 -1.09
C SER A 139 3.43 4.22 -1.54
N LYS A 140 4.16 3.95 -2.62
CA LYS A 140 4.54 2.59 -3.01
C LYS A 140 5.30 1.85 -1.88
N ALA A 141 6.01 2.59 -1.04
CA ALA A 141 6.84 2.06 0.03
C ALA A 141 6.14 2.03 1.39
N GLU A 142 5.05 2.77 1.60
CA GLU A 142 4.45 2.95 2.92
C GLU A 142 2.95 2.72 2.94
N THR A 143 2.50 1.90 3.89
CA THR A 143 1.08 1.60 4.08
C THR A 143 0.77 1.26 5.52
N PHE A 144 -0.27 1.87 6.08
CA PHE A 144 -0.83 1.48 7.37
C PHE A 144 -2.04 0.59 7.14
N ILE A 145 -2.19 -0.48 7.92
CA ILE A 145 -3.31 -1.42 7.83
C ILE A 145 -3.90 -1.59 9.23
N TYR A 146 -5.21 -1.42 9.36
CA TYR A 146 -5.95 -1.52 10.61
C TYR A 146 -7.13 -2.47 10.47
N THR A 147 -7.55 -3.02 11.60
CA THR A 147 -8.88 -3.61 11.74
C THR A 147 -9.96 -2.52 11.62
N PRO A 148 -11.25 -2.86 11.40
CA PRO A 148 -12.33 -1.88 11.32
C PRO A 148 -12.57 -1.13 12.64
N LYS A 149 -12.01 -1.64 13.74
CA LYS A 149 -12.03 -1.01 15.08
C LYS A 149 -10.81 -0.11 15.34
N GLY A 150 -9.92 0.06 14.36
CA GLY A 150 -8.74 0.93 14.48
C GLY A 150 -7.51 0.31 15.15
N LYS A 151 -7.53 -0.98 15.53
CA LYS A 151 -6.29 -1.68 15.96
C LYS A 151 -5.34 -1.85 14.78
N LEU A 152 -4.07 -1.48 14.92
CA LEU A 152 -3.07 -1.67 13.86
C LEU A 152 -2.83 -3.17 13.64
N ILE A 153 -2.82 -3.56 12.37
CA ILE A 153 -2.43 -4.90 11.92
C ILE A 153 -0.98 -4.87 11.45
N ALA A 154 -0.62 -3.86 10.65
CA ALA A 154 0.73 -3.69 10.13
C ALA A 154 0.96 -2.26 9.67
N HIS A 155 2.13 -1.71 9.97
CA HIS A 155 2.70 -0.55 9.30
C HIS A 155 3.82 -1.02 8.38
N TRP A 156 3.56 -1.05 7.08
CA TRP A 156 4.58 -1.36 6.07
C TRP A 156 5.42 -0.13 5.78
N LYS A 157 6.74 -0.25 5.87
CA LYS A 157 7.73 0.75 5.42
C LYS A 157 8.86 0.05 4.66
N GLY A 158 8.93 0.33 3.36
CA GLY A 158 9.80 -0.40 2.44
C GLY A 158 9.48 -1.90 2.45
N GLN A 159 10.48 -2.71 2.80
CA GLN A 159 10.38 -4.17 2.82
C GLN A 159 9.89 -4.76 4.15
N TYR A 160 9.70 -3.95 5.19
CA TYR A 160 9.37 -4.41 6.54
C TYR A 160 7.96 -3.99 6.96
N ALA A 161 7.28 -4.86 7.70
CA ALA A 161 6.03 -4.55 8.39
C ALA A 161 6.27 -4.49 9.89
N TYR A 162 5.77 -3.45 10.54
CA TYR A 162 5.91 -3.21 11.98
C TYR A 162 4.56 -3.35 12.70
N ASP A 163 4.58 -3.84 13.94
CA ASP A 163 3.44 -3.78 14.86
C ASP A 163 3.34 -2.44 15.60
N GLU A 164 2.39 -2.29 16.53
CA GLU A 164 2.18 -1.06 17.31
C GLU A 164 3.39 -0.68 18.19
N ASN A 165 4.27 -1.63 18.50
CA ASN A 165 5.48 -1.41 19.31
C ASN A 165 6.72 -1.15 18.44
N GLY A 166 6.57 -1.09 17.11
CA GLY A 166 7.69 -0.92 16.19
C GLY A 166 8.52 -2.19 15.99
N LYS A 167 8.00 -3.38 16.34
CA LYS A 167 8.67 -4.65 16.08
C LYS A 167 8.34 -5.16 14.68
N ILE A 168 9.34 -5.65 13.96
CA ILE A 168 9.15 -6.30 12.66
C ILE A 168 8.33 -7.58 12.83
N ILE A 169 7.23 -7.70 12.09
CA ILE A 169 6.33 -8.86 12.09
C ILE A 169 6.28 -9.59 10.74
N MET A 170 6.58 -8.89 9.63
CA MET A 170 6.57 -9.48 8.28
C MET A 170 7.56 -8.77 7.35
N THR A 171 7.89 -9.41 6.23
CA THR A 171 8.72 -8.84 5.16
C THR A 171 8.08 -9.02 3.80
N ARG A 172 8.39 -8.15 2.83
CA ARG A 172 7.98 -8.27 1.42
C ARG A 172 9.15 -8.01 0.48
N ARG A 173 9.04 -8.48 -0.76
CA ARG A 173 9.97 -8.15 -1.85
C ARG A 173 9.19 -7.45 -2.97
N TYR A 174 9.82 -6.48 -3.60
CA TYR A 174 9.32 -5.91 -4.83
C TYR A 174 9.87 -6.73 -6.00
N ALA A 175 9.05 -6.97 -7.02
CA ALA A 175 9.59 -7.41 -8.30
C ALA A 175 10.50 -6.29 -8.82
N ASN A 176 11.74 -6.66 -9.17
CA ASN A 176 12.72 -5.77 -9.79
C ASN A 176 12.47 -5.68 -11.30
#